data_AF-A0A835HVM0-F1
#
_entry.id   AF-A0A835HVM0-F1
#
_cell.length_a   1.000
_cell.length_b   1.000
_cell.length_c   1.000
_cell.angle_alpha   90.00
_cell.angle_beta   90.00
_cell.angle_gamma   90.00
#
_symmetry.space_group_name_H-M   'P 1'
#
loop_
_entity.id
_entity.type
_entity.pdbx_description
1 polymer ?
#
loop_
_entity_poly.entity_id
_entity_poly.type
_entity_poly.pdbx_seq_one_letter_code
_entity_poly.pdbx_strand_id
1 'polypeptide(L)'
;MRFFVTAEHEKERLQYFASPEGRNDLYQYNQKERRTVLEVLEDFPSVQLPFEWLVQLVPPLKTRAISISSSPLAHPKQVHLTVSVVSWKTPYKRNRSGLCSTWLAGLGPEESISIPVWFSRGSLPPPSLVLVGPGTGCAPFRAFVAERESQSTSEATAPILFFFGCRNEENDFLYRDFWLSHAQSGGVLSEEKGGGFFVAFSRDQPKKLYVQHKMEEESQRIWSLLSSGAAVYIAGSSTKMPTDVMSCIERIVAKEGVVPKDSAVRWLRALEKAGKYHVEAWS
;
A
#
# COMPACT_ATOMS: atom_id res chain seq x y z
N MET A 1 31.94 5.23 16.28
CA MET A 1 32.90 5.39 15.17
C MET A 1 34.04 6.36 15.52
N ARG A 2 33.80 7.67 15.77
CA ARG A 2 34.87 8.66 16.04
C ARG A 2 35.84 8.35 17.21
N PHE A 3 35.45 7.49 18.15
CA PHE A 3 36.26 7.09 19.30
C PHE A 3 37.09 5.82 19.05
N PHE A 4 36.84 5.14 17.93
CA PHE A 4 37.43 3.84 17.58
C PHE A 4 38.19 3.89 16.26
N VAL A 5 38.49 5.09 15.77
CA VAL A 5 39.16 5.36 14.49
C VAL A 5 40.64 5.61 14.75
N THR A 6 41.52 5.03 13.94
CA THR A 6 42.97 5.15 14.13
C THR A 6 43.65 6.11 13.15
N ALA A 7 43.08 6.32 11.96
CA ALA A 7 43.58 7.27 10.99
C ALA A 7 43.07 8.69 11.27
N GLU A 8 43.98 9.67 11.34
CA GLU A 8 43.62 11.04 11.74
C GLU A 8 42.66 11.72 10.76
N HIS A 9 42.85 11.53 9.45
CA HIS A 9 41.96 12.11 8.43
C HIS A 9 40.51 11.56 8.52
N GLU A 10 40.34 10.27 8.83
CA GLU A 10 39.03 9.67 9.06
C GLU A 10 38.40 10.22 10.35
N LYS A 11 39.20 10.40 11.39
CA LYS A 11 38.77 10.96 12.67
C LYS A 11 38.27 12.39 12.53
N GLU A 12 39.02 13.25 11.84
CA GLU A 12 38.61 14.61 11.51
C GLU A 12 37.28 14.63 10.76
N ARG A 13 37.13 13.75 9.76
CA ARG A 13 35.90 13.64 8.97
C ARG A 13 34.70 13.20 9.80
N LEU A 14 34.87 12.20 10.67
CA LEU A 14 33.82 11.71 11.57
C LEU A 14 33.46 12.74 12.65
N GLN A 15 34.44 13.51 13.13
CA GLN A 15 34.20 14.63 14.06
C GLN A 15 33.44 15.77 13.37
N TYR A 16 33.81 16.13 12.15
CA TYR A 16 33.09 17.10 11.32
C TYR A 16 31.64 16.68 11.09
N PHE A 17 31.39 15.43 10.68
CA PHE A 17 30.02 14.93 10.52
C PHE A 17 29.19 14.97 11.81
N ALA A 18 29.84 14.89 12.98
CA ALA A 18 29.18 15.01 14.28
C ALA A 18 29.02 16.47 14.75
N SER A 19 29.55 17.46 14.03
CA SER A 19 29.45 18.87 14.37
C SER A 19 28.19 19.53 13.75
N PRO A 20 27.76 20.70 14.25
CA PRO A 20 26.67 21.47 13.63
C PRO A 20 26.94 21.80 12.16
N GLU A 21 28.19 22.13 11.82
CA GLU A 21 28.61 22.54 10.48
C GLU A 21 28.55 21.36 9.49
N GLY A 22 28.98 20.17 9.91
CA GLY A 22 28.98 18.98 9.05
C GLY A 22 27.63 18.27 8.95
N ARG A 23 26.58 18.76 9.61
CA ARG A 23 25.26 18.11 9.61
C ARG A 23 24.66 17.94 8.21
N ASN A 24 24.77 18.97 7.37
CA ASN A 24 24.26 18.90 5.99
C ASN A 24 25.07 17.91 5.15
N ASP A 25 26.39 17.89 5.34
CA ASP A 25 27.26 16.98 4.60
C ASP A 25 27.07 15.53 5.04
N LEU A 26 26.85 15.29 6.34
CA LEU A 26 26.43 13.99 6.85
C LEU A 26 25.10 13.57 6.21
N TYR A 27 24.14 14.50 6.09
CA TYR A 27 22.86 14.23 5.42
C TYR A 27 23.03 13.83 3.95
N GLN A 28 23.88 14.54 3.19
CA GLN A 28 24.17 14.21 1.80
C GLN A 28 24.91 12.86 1.69
N TYR A 29 25.90 12.64 2.55
CA TYR A 29 26.69 11.42 2.62
C TYR A 29 25.80 10.22 3.00
N ASN A 30 25.17 10.20 4.15
CA ASN A 30 24.46 8.99 4.60
C ASN A 30 23.00 8.96 4.14
N GLN A 31 22.18 9.90 4.58
CA GLN A 31 20.72 9.81 4.50
C GLN A 31 20.20 9.88 3.06
N LYS A 32 20.75 10.79 2.24
CA LYS A 32 20.34 10.94 0.83
C LYS A 32 20.75 9.72 0.00
N GLU A 33 21.92 9.16 0.27
CA GLU A 33 22.39 7.95 -0.43
C GLU A 33 21.77 6.66 0.13
N ARG A 34 21.25 6.70 1.37
CA ARG A 34 20.81 5.53 2.15
C ARG A 34 21.96 4.53 2.31
N ARG A 35 23.09 5.01 2.83
CA ARG A 35 24.23 4.17 3.20
C ARG A 35 23.85 3.22 4.35
N THR A 36 24.24 1.97 4.22
CA THR A 36 24.16 0.96 5.28
C THR A 36 25.31 1.13 6.26
N VAL A 37 25.19 0.52 7.44
CA VAL A 37 26.29 0.54 8.43
C VAL A 37 27.56 -0.10 7.86
N LEU A 38 27.42 -1.18 7.07
CA LEU A 38 28.54 -1.84 6.42
C LEU A 38 29.31 -0.88 5.50
N GLU A 39 28.60 -0.15 4.64
CA GLU A 39 29.24 0.77 3.70
C GLU A 39 29.89 1.97 4.39
N VAL A 40 29.34 2.41 5.52
CA VAL A 40 30.03 3.43 6.33
C VAL A 40 31.33 2.86 6.90
N LEU A 41 31.34 1.61 7.38
CA LEU A 41 32.57 0.98 7.86
C LEU A 41 33.58 0.73 6.72
N GLU A 42 33.12 0.43 5.51
CA GLU A 42 33.98 0.32 4.31
C GLU A 42 34.59 1.66 3.89
N ASP A 43 33.83 2.77 4.01
CA ASP A 43 34.31 4.13 3.74
C ASP A 43 35.31 4.64 4.81
N PHE A 44 35.30 4.04 6.02
CA PHE A 44 36.17 4.39 7.15
C PHE A 44 36.91 3.14 7.69
N PRO A 45 37.83 2.55 6.91
CA PRO A 45 38.44 1.26 7.21
C PRO A 45 39.32 1.26 8.47
N SER A 46 39.78 2.44 8.96
CA SER A 46 40.55 2.53 10.19
C SER A 46 39.69 2.44 11.47
N VAL A 47 38.36 2.41 11.33
CA VAL A 47 37.43 2.24 12.44
C VAL A 47 37.44 0.80 12.94
N GLN A 48 38.01 0.59 14.13
CA GLN A 48 38.04 -0.68 14.86
C GLN A 48 36.97 -0.70 15.95
N LEU A 49 35.71 -0.79 15.54
CA LEU A 49 34.57 -0.81 16.46
C LEU A 49 34.46 -2.19 17.15
N PRO A 50 34.45 -2.26 18.50
CA PRO A 50 34.17 -3.51 19.19
C PRO A 50 32.77 -4.03 18.85
N PHE A 51 32.62 -5.36 18.81
CA PHE A 51 31.37 -6.00 18.37
C PHE A 51 30.17 -5.61 19.23
N GLU A 52 30.35 -5.51 20.54
CA GLU A 52 29.33 -5.11 21.49
C GLU A 52 28.79 -3.70 21.21
N TRP A 53 29.63 -2.79 20.72
CA TRP A 53 29.21 -1.45 20.31
C TRP A 53 28.50 -1.48 18.97
N LEU A 54 28.92 -2.33 18.04
CA LEU A 54 28.24 -2.50 16.76
C LEU A 54 26.79 -2.97 16.97
N VAL A 55 26.58 -3.99 17.79
CA VAL A 55 25.25 -4.53 18.10
C VAL A 55 24.34 -3.49 18.75
N GLN A 56 24.89 -2.61 19.60
CA GLN A 56 24.12 -1.54 20.24
C GLN A 56 23.77 -0.39 19.29
N LEU A 57 24.61 -0.13 18.28
CA LEU A 57 24.42 0.98 17.34
C LEU A 57 23.54 0.61 16.14
N VAL A 58 23.56 -0.66 15.71
CA VAL A 58 22.77 -1.13 14.57
C VAL A 58 21.31 -1.30 15.02
N PRO A 59 20.34 -0.60 14.40
CA PRO A 59 18.94 -0.79 14.75
C PRO A 59 18.49 -2.23 14.52
N PRO A 60 17.65 -2.80 15.42
CA PRO A 60 17.13 -4.14 15.23
C PRO A 60 16.28 -4.22 13.96
N LEU A 61 16.30 -5.40 13.33
CA LEU A 61 15.48 -5.66 12.15
C LEU A 61 13.99 -5.55 12.52
N LYS A 62 13.28 -4.64 11.85
CA LYS A 62 11.85 -4.43 12.07
C LYS A 62 11.02 -5.45 11.30
N THR A 63 9.90 -5.86 11.88
CA THR A 63 8.86 -6.62 11.19
C THR A 63 8.23 -5.79 10.06
N ARG A 64 7.63 -6.47 9.08
CA ARG A 64 6.90 -5.84 7.98
C ARG A 64 5.44 -6.22 8.03
N ALA A 65 4.57 -5.21 8.06
CA ALA A 65 3.14 -5.37 7.90
C ALA A 65 2.80 -5.49 6.41
N ILE A 66 1.94 -6.44 6.08
CA ILE A 66 1.45 -6.70 4.71
C ILE A 66 -0.05 -6.98 4.84
N SER A 67 -0.87 -6.31 4.04
CA SER A 67 -2.31 -6.54 4.01
C SER A 67 -2.60 -7.95 3.49
N ILE A 68 -3.39 -8.71 4.24
CA ILE A 68 -3.78 -10.08 3.89
C ILE A 68 -4.71 -10.03 2.67
N SER A 69 -4.45 -10.91 1.68
CA SER A 69 -5.23 -11.00 0.46
C SER A 69 -6.09 -12.27 0.33
N SER A 70 -6.24 -13.02 1.43
CA SER A 70 -7.18 -14.14 1.56
C SER A 70 -8.30 -13.87 2.57
N SER A 71 -9.45 -14.49 2.33
CA SER A 71 -10.52 -14.62 3.32
C SER A 71 -10.31 -15.91 4.14
N PRO A 72 -10.52 -15.87 5.46
CA PRO A 72 -10.51 -17.09 6.28
C PRO A 72 -11.68 -18.03 6.00
N LEU A 73 -12.81 -17.52 5.48
CA LEU A 73 -13.92 -18.37 5.01
C LEU A 73 -13.58 -19.08 3.70
N ALA A 74 -13.02 -18.36 2.73
CA ALA A 74 -12.66 -18.93 1.42
C ALA A 74 -11.42 -19.84 1.50
N HIS A 75 -10.45 -19.50 2.35
CA HIS A 75 -9.18 -20.21 2.48
C HIS A 75 -8.86 -20.52 3.95
N PRO A 76 -9.55 -21.49 4.57
CA PRO A 76 -9.27 -21.89 5.94
C PRO A 76 -7.81 -22.32 6.10
N LYS A 77 -7.17 -21.85 7.17
CA LYS A 77 -5.76 -22.17 7.51
C LYS A 77 -4.72 -21.65 6.51
N GLN A 78 -5.08 -20.73 5.61
CA GLN A 78 -4.14 -20.13 4.65
C GLN A 78 -4.16 -18.60 4.72
N VAL A 79 -2.98 -17.99 4.63
CA VAL A 79 -2.80 -16.54 4.58
C VAL A 79 -2.11 -16.20 3.26
N HIS A 80 -2.80 -15.47 2.40
CA HIS A 80 -2.23 -15.03 1.12
C HIS A 80 -1.70 -13.62 1.27
N LEU A 81 -0.57 -13.34 0.61
CA LEU A 81 0.08 -12.04 0.59
C LEU A 81 0.21 -11.55 -0.85
N THR A 82 0.06 -10.24 -1.05
CA THR A 82 0.31 -9.59 -2.34
C THR A 82 1.43 -8.57 -2.14
N VAL A 83 2.65 -8.92 -2.58
CA VAL A 83 3.85 -8.13 -2.25
C VAL A 83 4.52 -7.64 -3.52
N SER A 84 4.77 -6.34 -3.59
CA SER A 84 5.63 -5.77 -4.64
C SER A 84 7.09 -5.98 -4.25
N VAL A 85 7.88 -6.56 -5.15
CA VAL A 85 9.32 -6.71 -4.92
C VAL A 85 9.99 -5.35 -5.00
N VAL A 86 10.50 -4.88 -3.86
CA VAL A 86 11.13 -3.56 -3.77
C VAL A 86 12.57 -3.66 -4.29
N SER A 87 12.84 -2.93 -5.37
CA SER A 87 14.19 -2.72 -5.90
C SER A 87 14.31 -1.28 -6.39
N TRP A 88 15.41 -0.62 -6.03
CA TRP A 88 15.66 0.76 -6.44
C TRP A 88 17.16 1.02 -6.63
N LYS A 89 17.46 2.11 -7.33
CA LYS A 89 18.82 2.59 -7.52
C LYS A 89 19.03 3.85 -6.69
N THR A 90 20.10 3.90 -5.90
CA THR A 90 20.46 5.12 -5.14
C THR A 90 20.89 6.23 -6.10
N PRO A 91 20.93 7.50 -5.66
CA PRO A 91 21.46 8.61 -6.47
C PRO A 91 22.89 8.37 -6.99
N TYR A 92 23.65 7.51 -6.32
CA TYR A 92 25.03 7.14 -6.64
C TYR A 92 25.11 5.81 -7.41
N LYS A 93 24.02 5.43 -8.07
CA LYS A 93 23.94 4.29 -8.98
C LYS A 93 24.10 2.91 -8.32
N ARG A 94 24.01 2.79 -6.99
CA ARG A 94 24.00 1.50 -6.29
C ARG A 94 22.62 0.87 -6.32
N ASN A 95 22.54 -0.42 -6.62
CA ASN A 95 21.28 -1.16 -6.57
C ASN A 95 20.97 -1.56 -5.12
N ARG A 96 19.69 -1.45 -4.75
CA ARG A 96 19.17 -1.80 -3.43
C ARG A 96 17.92 -2.64 -3.59
N SER A 97 17.73 -3.56 -2.66
CA SER A 97 16.56 -4.41 -2.58
C SER A 97 15.94 -4.33 -1.19
N GLY A 98 14.63 -4.53 -1.12
CA GLY A 98 13.91 -4.61 0.15
C GLY A 98 14.16 -5.96 0.82
N LEU A 99 14.58 -5.96 2.10
CA LEU A 99 14.90 -7.18 2.83
C LEU A 99 13.75 -8.20 2.81
N CYS A 100 12.56 -7.82 3.28
CA CYS A 100 11.42 -8.73 3.38
C CYS A 100 10.87 -9.13 2.02
N SER A 101 10.68 -8.19 1.09
CA SER A 101 10.09 -8.48 -0.22
C SER A 101 10.98 -9.39 -1.08
N THR A 102 12.31 -9.19 -1.04
CA THR A 102 13.25 -10.03 -1.78
C THR A 102 13.44 -11.38 -1.12
N TRP A 103 13.43 -11.44 0.21
CA TRP A 103 13.44 -12.72 0.94
C TRP A 103 12.21 -13.55 0.58
N LEU A 104 11.00 -12.97 0.64
CA LEU A 104 9.76 -13.65 0.26
C LEU A 104 9.77 -14.12 -1.21
N ALA A 105 10.29 -13.29 -2.12
CA ALA A 105 10.39 -13.64 -3.55
C ALA A 105 11.41 -14.74 -3.84
N GLY A 106 12.36 -14.98 -2.92
CA GLY A 106 13.36 -16.04 -3.03
C GLY A 106 12.90 -17.40 -2.50
N LEU A 107 11.75 -17.47 -1.82
CA LEU A 107 11.24 -18.72 -1.25
C LEU A 107 10.66 -19.62 -2.35
N GLY A 108 10.98 -20.91 -2.30
CA GLY A 108 10.37 -21.90 -3.16
C GLY A 108 8.95 -22.27 -2.70
N PRO A 109 8.00 -22.56 -3.61
CA PRO A 109 6.63 -22.94 -3.23
C PRO A 109 6.56 -24.25 -2.43
N GLU A 110 7.53 -25.14 -2.61
CA GLU A 110 7.61 -26.44 -1.91
C GLU A 110 8.46 -26.37 -0.63
N GLU A 111 9.03 -25.20 -0.31
CA GLU A 111 9.92 -25.05 0.83
C GLU A 111 9.12 -24.96 2.14
N SER A 112 9.40 -25.88 3.07
CA SER A 112 8.76 -25.87 4.40
C SER A 112 9.54 -24.97 5.35
N ILE A 113 9.10 -23.72 5.48
CA ILE A 113 9.72 -22.72 6.37
C ILE A 113 8.72 -22.27 7.43
N SER A 114 9.19 -22.14 8.67
CA SER A 114 8.43 -21.50 9.73
C SER A 114 8.64 -19.99 9.73
N ILE A 115 7.58 -19.22 9.47
CA ILE A 115 7.60 -17.75 9.48
C ILE A 115 6.86 -17.25 10.73
N PRO A 116 7.51 -16.54 11.66
CA PRO A 116 6.82 -15.93 12.78
C PRO A 116 5.95 -14.79 12.27
N VAL A 117 4.63 -14.90 12.50
CA VAL A 117 3.63 -13.92 12.05
C VAL A 117 2.77 -13.45 13.22
N TRP A 118 2.31 -12.21 13.12
CA TRP A 118 1.38 -11.61 14.07
C TRP A 118 0.20 -11.03 13.29
N PHE A 119 -1.00 -11.25 13.79
CA PHE A 119 -2.23 -10.78 13.16
C PHE A 119 -2.73 -9.53 13.86
N SER A 120 -2.90 -8.45 13.10
CA SER A 120 -3.67 -7.29 13.52
C SER A 120 -5.13 -7.48 13.14
N ARG A 121 -6.05 -7.05 14.01
CA ARG A 121 -7.48 -7.05 13.71
C ARG A 121 -7.74 -6.10 12.52
N GLY A 122 -8.19 -6.66 11.40
CA GLY A 122 -8.63 -5.91 10.24
C GLY A 122 -10.04 -5.35 10.39
N SER A 123 -10.53 -4.70 9.34
CA SER A 123 -11.94 -4.32 9.24
C SER A 123 -12.73 -5.42 8.52
N LEU A 124 -13.89 -5.80 9.06
CA LEU A 124 -14.81 -6.66 8.33
C LEU A 124 -15.55 -5.84 7.28
N PRO A 125 -15.87 -6.41 6.10
CA PRO A 125 -16.55 -5.69 5.05
C PRO A 125 -17.97 -5.27 5.52
N PRO A 126 -18.26 -3.97 5.74
CA PRO A 126 -19.63 -3.49 5.96
C PRO A 126 -20.52 -3.85 4.77
N PRO A 127 -21.86 -3.82 4.92
CA PRO A 127 -22.77 -4.34 3.90
C PRO A 127 -22.50 -3.78 2.50
N SER A 128 -22.52 -2.46 2.29
CA SER A 128 -22.21 -1.87 0.98
C SER A 128 -20.84 -1.19 0.96
N LEU A 129 -20.11 -1.33 -0.15
CA LEU A 129 -18.70 -0.96 -0.24
C LEU A 129 -18.33 -0.19 -1.51
N VAL A 130 -17.50 0.85 -1.32
CA VAL A 130 -16.72 1.51 -2.38
C VAL A 130 -15.25 1.27 -2.09
N LEU A 131 -14.61 0.43 -2.92
CA LEU A 131 -13.23 0.00 -2.76
C LEU A 131 -12.35 0.71 -3.79
N VAL A 132 -11.22 1.27 -3.36
CA VAL A 132 -10.26 1.95 -4.25
C VAL A 132 -8.86 1.46 -3.93
N GLY A 133 -8.28 0.66 -4.83
CA GLY A 133 -7.04 -0.08 -4.55
C GLY A 133 -6.14 -0.28 -5.76
N PRO A 134 -5.43 0.74 -6.24
CA PRO A 134 -4.50 0.58 -7.34
C PRO A 134 -3.24 -0.22 -6.94
N GLY A 135 -2.71 -1.01 -7.88
CA GLY A 135 -1.54 -1.85 -7.69
C GLY A 135 -1.72 -2.85 -6.55
N THR A 136 -0.72 -2.99 -5.68
CA THR A 136 -0.82 -3.86 -4.50
C THR A 136 -1.84 -3.39 -3.46
N GLY A 137 -2.44 -2.20 -3.65
CA GLY A 137 -3.62 -1.76 -2.91
C GLY A 137 -4.83 -2.69 -3.07
N CYS A 138 -4.88 -3.55 -4.09
CA CYS A 138 -5.96 -4.52 -4.26
C CYS A 138 -5.91 -5.69 -3.28
N ALA A 139 -4.81 -5.87 -2.54
CA ALA A 139 -4.59 -7.00 -1.64
C ALA A 139 -5.74 -7.23 -0.64
N PRO A 140 -6.10 -6.27 0.23
CA PRO A 140 -7.21 -6.47 1.17
C PRO A 140 -8.57 -6.64 0.47
N PHE A 141 -8.74 -6.05 -0.71
CA PHE A 141 -9.99 -6.13 -1.46
C PHE A 141 -10.21 -7.49 -2.10
N ARG A 142 -9.13 -8.22 -2.41
CA ARG A 142 -9.23 -9.63 -2.82
C ARG A 142 -9.80 -10.47 -1.68
N ALA A 143 -9.35 -10.22 -0.45
CA ALA A 143 -9.92 -10.87 0.72
C ALA A 143 -11.40 -10.52 0.93
N PHE A 144 -11.77 -9.24 0.78
CA PHE A 144 -13.17 -8.79 0.94
C PHE A 144 -14.10 -9.43 -0.09
N VAL A 145 -13.69 -9.50 -1.36
CA VAL A 145 -14.49 -10.11 -2.42
C VAL A 145 -14.62 -11.62 -2.22
N ALA A 146 -13.54 -12.32 -1.87
CA ALA A 146 -13.58 -13.76 -1.58
C ALA A 146 -14.43 -14.11 -0.34
N GLU A 147 -14.35 -13.28 0.70
CA GLU A 147 -15.22 -13.38 1.88
C GLU A 147 -16.69 -13.22 1.48
N ARG A 148 -16.99 -12.21 0.66
CA ARG A 148 -18.35 -11.92 0.24
C ARG A 148 -18.91 -12.99 -0.69
N GLU A 149 -18.10 -13.54 -1.58
CA GLU A 149 -18.47 -14.69 -2.41
C GLU A 149 -18.88 -15.88 -1.53
N SER A 150 -18.07 -16.21 -0.53
CA SER A 150 -18.35 -17.29 0.42
C SER A 150 -19.67 -17.05 1.19
N GLN A 151 -19.92 -15.82 1.65
CA GLN A 151 -21.16 -15.45 2.35
C GLN A 151 -22.40 -15.48 1.43
N SER A 152 -22.22 -15.16 0.14
CA SER A 152 -23.31 -15.12 -0.84
C SER A 152 -23.99 -16.45 -1.09
N THR A 153 -23.37 -17.55 -0.67
CA THR A 153 -23.96 -18.90 -0.69
C THR A 153 -25.08 -19.07 0.33
N SER A 154 -25.09 -18.25 1.38
CA SER A 154 -26.02 -18.35 2.51
C SER A 154 -27.00 -17.18 2.61
N GLU A 155 -26.58 -15.97 2.24
CA GLU A 155 -27.39 -14.76 2.38
C GLU A 155 -27.18 -13.80 1.21
N ALA A 156 -28.17 -12.93 0.96
CA ALA A 156 -28.02 -11.88 -0.05
C ALA A 156 -26.93 -10.89 0.37
N THR A 157 -25.97 -10.66 -0.51
CA THR A 157 -24.85 -9.75 -0.26
C THR A 157 -25.12 -8.37 -0.78
N ALA A 158 -24.76 -7.35 0.00
CA ALA A 158 -24.87 -5.97 -0.43
C ALA A 158 -23.80 -5.57 -1.48
N PRO A 159 -24.04 -4.50 -2.26
CA PRO A 159 -23.23 -4.18 -3.43
C PRO A 159 -21.79 -3.75 -3.13
N ILE A 160 -20.87 -4.05 -4.06
CA ILE A 160 -19.47 -3.62 -4.02
C ILE A 160 -19.11 -2.95 -5.34
N LEU A 161 -18.67 -1.68 -5.31
CA LEU A 161 -17.97 -1.04 -6.42
C LEU A 161 -16.48 -1.09 -6.14
N PHE A 162 -15.69 -1.64 -7.05
CA PHE A 162 -14.24 -1.71 -6.93
C PHE A 162 -13.54 -0.97 -8.06
N PHE A 163 -12.73 0.02 -7.70
CA PHE A 163 -11.87 0.80 -8.58
C PHE A 163 -10.42 0.34 -8.45
N PHE A 164 -9.95 -0.38 -9.45
CA PHE A 164 -8.57 -0.85 -9.58
C PHE A 164 -7.79 0.00 -10.57
N GLY A 165 -6.46 0.05 -10.41
CA GLY A 165 -5.61 0.70 -11.40
C GLY A 165 -4.22 0.11 -11.42
N CYS A 166 -3.65 0.00 -12.62
CA CYS A 166 -2.28 -0.44 -12.85
C CYS A 166 -1.65 0.33 -14.01
N ARG A 167 -0.46 -0.06 -14.45
CA ARG A 167 0.22 0.61 -15.57
C ARG A 167 -0.37 0.15 -16.89
N ASN A 168 -0.40 -1.15 -17.11
CA ASN A 168 -0.74 -1.76 -18.39
C ASN A 168 -1.57 -3.02 -18.16
N GLU A 169 -2.56 -3.26 -19.02
CA GLU A 169 -3.41 -4.46 -18.93
C GLU A 169 -2.58 -5.76 -18.99
N GLU A 170 -1.58 -5.81 -19.87
CA GLU A 170 -0.84 -7.05 -20.13
C GLU A 170 0.26 -7.36 -19.10
N ASN A 171 0.73 -6.34 -18.35
CA ASN A 171 1.96 -6.48 -17.55
C ASN A 171 1.73 -6.54 -16.03
N ASP A 172 0.83 -5.71 -15.50
CA ASP A 172 0.68 -5.54 -14.05
C ASP A 172 -0.78 -5.52 -13.57
N PHE A 173 -1.66 -6.16 -14.35
CA PHE A 173 -3.06 -6.39 -13.97
C PHE A 173 -3.19 -7.54 -12.95
N LEU A 174 -2.85 -7.24 -11.70
CA LEU A 174 -2.87 -8.18 -10.59
C LEU A 174 -4.25 -8.84 -10.43
N TYR A 175 -4.28 -10.17 -10.42
CA TYR A 175 -5.49 -10.99 -10.26
C TYR A 175 -6.57 -10.76 -11.34
N ARG A 176 -6.17 -10.46 -12.58
CA ARG A 176 -7.07 -10.23 -13.74
C ARG A 176 -8.25 -11.21 -13.78
N ASP A 177 -7.97 -12.51 -13.82
CA ASP A 177 -9.03 -13.53 -13.99
C ASP A 177 -9.98 -13.59 -12.78
N PHE A 178 -9.47 -13.35 -11.57
CA PHE A 178 -10.29 -13.27 -10.36
C PHE A 178 -11.28 -12.11 -10.45
N TRP A 179 -10.83 -10.92 -10.84
CA TRP A 179 -11.73 -9.77 -10.92
C TRP A 179 -12.74 -9.90 -12.05
N LEU A 180 -12.29 -10.36 -13.23
CA LEU A 180 -13.16 -10.52 -14.39
C LEU A 180 -14.24 -11.58 -14.15
N SER A 181 -13.91 -12.71 -13.53
CA SER A 181 -14.91 -13.73 -13.15
C SER A 181 -15.93 -13.18 -12.14
N HIS A 182 -15.50 -12.38 -11.18
CA HIS A 182 -16.41 -11.76 -10.21
C HIS A 182 -17.27 -10.63 -10.78
N ALA A 183 -16.89 -10.04 -11.92
CA ALA A 183 -17.65 -9.01 -12.62
C ALA A 183 -18.71 -9.58 -13.57
N GLN A 184 -18.62 -10.86 -13.95
CA GLN A 184 -19.62 -11.55 -14.77
C GLN A 184 -20.91 -11.83 -13.97
N SER A 185 -22.01 -12.15 -14.67
CA SER A 185 -23.30 -12.46 -14.04
C SER A 185 -23.17 -13.54 -12.96
N GLY A 186 -23.87 -13.34 -11.84
CA GLY A 186 -23.74 -14.15 -10.63
C GLY A 186 -22.56 -13.78 -9.73
N GLY A 187 -21.52 -13.12 -10.25
CA GLY A 187 -20.35 -12.69 -9.51
C GLY A 187 -20.65 -11.55 -8.51
N VAL A 188 -19.83 -11.43 -7.46
CA VAL A 188 -20.01 -10.44 -6.38
C VAL A 188 -19.90 -8.99 -6.88
N LEU A 189 -19.11 -8.75 -7.93
CA LEU A 189 -18.90 -7.43 -8.55
C LEU A 189 -19.80 -7.21 -9.77
N SER A 190 -20.78 -8.08 -10.01
CA SER A 190 -21.69 -7.97 -11.16
C SER A 190 -22.65 -6.79 -11.03
N GLU A 191 -23.02 -6.20 -12.16
CA GLU A 191 -24.02 -5.13 -12.21
C GLU A 191 -25.40 -5.60 -11.71
N GLU A 192 -25.74 -6.88 -11.93
CA GLU A 192 -26.96 -7.53 -11.45
C GLU A 192 -27.09 -7.44 -9.92
N LYS A 193 -25.97 -7.58 -9.19
CA LYS A 193 -25.92 -7.43 -7.72
C LYS A 193 -25.71 -5.97 -7.28
N GLY A 194 -25.85 -5.01 -8.20
CA GLY A 194 -25.56 -3.60 -7.99
C GLY A 194 -24.06 -3.27 -7.86
N GLY A 195 -23.19 -4.26 -8.04
CA GLY A 195 -21.74 -4.13 -7.95
C GLY A 195 -21.10 -3.65 -9.26
N GLY A 196 -19.78 -3.51 -9.26
CA GLY A 196 -19.04 -3.14 -10.44
C GLY A 196 -17.53 -3.23 -10.24
N PHE A 197 -16.83 -3.55 -11.32
CA PHE A 197 -15.37 -3.57 -11.35
C PHE A 197 -14.86 -2.63 -12.44
N PHE A 198 -14.13 -1.60 -12.03
CA PHE A 198 -13.64 -0.54 -12.92
C PHE A 198 -12.13 -0.47 -12.87
N VAL A 199 -11.51 -0.48 -14.05
CA VAL A 199 -10.05 -0.52 -14.17
C VAL A 199 -9.52 0.72 -14.86
N ALA A 200 -8.47 1.30 -14.29
CA ALA A 200 -7.71 2.38 -14.87
C ALA A 200 -6.30 1.91 -15.26
N PHE A 201 -6.04 1.80 -16.57
CA PHE A 201 -4.71 1.57 -17.12
C PHE A 201 -4.01 2.90 -17.36
N SER A 202 -2.94 3.18 -16.61
CA SER A 202 -2.31 4.50 -16.62
C SER A 202 -1.34 4.74 -17.78
N ARG A 203 -0.98 3.70 -18.54
CA ARG A 203 0.04 3.74 -19.60
C ARG A 203 -0.36 3.09 -20.93
N ASP A 204 -1.59 2.61 -21.07
CA ASP A 204 -2.07 2.00 -22.33
C ASP A 204 -2.49 3.06 -23.37
N GLN A 205 -2.49 4.34 -22.98
CA GLN A 205 -2.85 5.45 -23.83
C GLN A 205 -2.01 6.71 -23.49
N PRO A 206 -1.90 7.70 -24.42
CA PRO A 206 -1.07 8.88 -24.20
C PRO A 206 -1.49 9.72 -22.96
N LYS A 207 -2.79 9.77 -22.67
CA LYS A 207 -3.33 10.48 -21.51
C LYS A 207 -3.42 9.55 -20.30
N LYS A 208 -2.74 9.93 -19.21
CA LYS A 208 -2.80 9.20 -17.95
C LYS A 208 -4.23 9.04 -17.44
N LEU A 209 -4.66 7.80 -17.26
CA LEU A 209 -5.93 7.44 -16.65
C LEU A 209 -5.67 6.83 -15.26
N TYR A 210 -6.36 7.33 -14.25
CA TYR A 210 -6.21 6.90 -12.87
C TYR A 210 -7.59 6.58 -12.27
N VAL A 211 -7.60 5.93 -11.11
CA VAL A 211 -8.83 5.46 -10.45
C VAL A 211 -9.86 6.57 -10.22
N GLN A 212 -9.42 7.79 -9.87
CA GLN A 212 -10.32 8.92 -9.68
C GLN A 212 -11.07 9.34 -10.96
N HIS A 213 -10.52 9.09 -12.15
CA HIS A 213 -11.24 9.37 -13.39
C HIS A 213 -12.36 8.36 -13.61
N LYS A 214 -12.11 7.07 -13.30
CA LYS A 214 -13.14 6.03 -13.31
C LYS A 214 -14.22 6.27 -12.25
N MET A 215 -13.82 6.79 -11.10
CA MET A 215 -14.80 7.18 -10.07
C MET A 215 -15.70 8.34 -10.53
N GLU A 216 -15.17 9.31 -11.29
CA GLU A 216 -15.98 10.40 -11.84
C GLU A 216 -17.00 9.90 -12.88
N GLU A 217 -16.60 8.95 -13.74
CA GLU A 217 -17.50 8.26 -14.68
C GLU A 217 -18.68 7.59 -13.94
N GLU A 218 -18.41 6.96 -12.80
CA GLU A 218 -19.41 6.24 -11.98
C GLU A 218 -19.98 7.09 -10.82
N SER A 219 -19.87 8.42 -10.91
CA SER A 219 -20.20 9.36 -9.83
C SER A 219 -21.59 9.15 -9.22
N GLN A 220 -22.61 8.95 -10.06
CA GLN A 220 -23.99 8.74 -9.63
C GLN A 220 -24.16 7.44 -8.80
N ARG A 221 -23.51 6.35 -9.22
CA ARG A 221 -23.57 5.05 -8.50
C ARG A 221 -22.82 5.11 -7.18
N ILE A 222 -21.66 5.77 -7.16
CA ILE A 222 -20.91 6.03 -5.93
C ILE A 222 -21.79 6.82 -4.96
N TRP A 223 -22.40 7.92 -5.40
CA TRP A 223 -23.27 8.73 -4.55
C TRP A 223 -24.48 7.94 -4.02
N SER A 224 -25.12 7.13 -4.87
CA SER A 224 -26.25 6.29 -4.46
C SER A 224 -25.88 5.32 -3.33
N LEU A 225 -24.72 4.65 -3.42
CA LEU A 225 -24.24 3.77 -2.35
C LEU A 225 -23.86 4.55 -1.09
N LEU A 226 -23.16 5.67 -1.25
CA LEU A 226 -22.71 6.51 -0.14
C LEU A 226 -23.88 7.11 0.66
N SER A 227 -24.89 7.63 -0.03
CA SER A 227 -26.12 8.15 0.59
C SER A 227 -26.95 7.04 1.26
N SER A 228 -26.86 5.81 0.77
CA SER A 228 -27.44 4.61 1.41
C SER A 228 -26.59 4.06 2.56
N GLY A 229 -25.50 4.74 2.92
CA GLY A 229 -24.69 4.42 4.09
C GLY A 229 -23.56 3.41 3.84
N ALA A 230 -23.14 3.21 2.59
CA ALA A 230 -21.94 2.43 2.25
C ALA A 230 -20.67 2.99 2.90
N ALA A 231 -19.67 2.13 3.06
CA ALA A 231 -18.33 2.54 3.51
C ALA A 231 -17.34 2.62 2.35
N VAL A 232 -16.36 3.49 2.50
CA VAL A 232 -15.25 3.67 1.57
C VAL A 232 -14.00 3.05 2.16
N TYR A 233 -13.29 2.26 1.37
CA TYR A 233 -11.97 1.76 1.69
C TYR A 233 -10.97 2.13 0.60
N ILE A 234 -9.85 2.71 1.00
CA ILE A 234 -8.76 3.12 0.12
C ILE A 234 -7.50 2.42 0.57
N ALA A 235 -6.83 1.70 -0.33
CA ALA A 235 -5.58 1.03 -0.03
C ALA A 235 -4.52 1.25 -1.11
N GLY A 236 -3.24 1.38 -0.72
CA GLY A 236 -2.12 1.52 -1.65
C GLY A 236 -1.08 2.57 -1.25
N SER A 237 -0.48 3.23 -2.25
CA SER A 237 0.60 4.21 -2.00
C SER A 237 0.08 5.44 -1.24
N SER A 238 0.74 5.79 -0.13
CA SER A 238 0.42 6.98 0.70
C SER A 238 0.90 8.31 0.12
N THR A 239 1.29 8.34 -1.16
CA THR A 239 1.81 9.53 -1.81
C THR A 239 0.68 10.48 -2.21
N LYS A 240 0.28 10.51 -3.48
CA LYS A 240 -0.80 11.38 -3.97
C LYS A 240 -2.17 10.70 -4.00
N MET A 241 -2.19 9.37 -4.07
CA MET A 241 -3.41 8.60 -4.35
C MET A 241 -4.55 8.84 -3.34
N PRO A 242 -4.33 8.75 -2.00
CA PRO A 242 -5.42 8.96 -1.05
C PRO A 242 -6.01 10.37 -1.12
N THR A 243 -5.16 11.39 -1.29
CA THR A 243 -5.58 12.79 -1.40
C THR A 243 -6.39 13.05 -2.67
N ASP A 244 -5.97 12.48 -3.81
CA ASP A 244 -6.66 12.62 -5.09
C ASP A 244 -8.04 11.92 -5.05
N VAL A 245 -8.11 10.75 -4.42
CA VAL A 245 -9.36 9.98 -4.23
C VAL A 245 -10.29 10.70 -3.26
N MET A 246 -9.80 11.20 -2.12
CA MET A 246 -10.59 12.02 -1.20
C MET A 246 -11.21 13.23 -1.91
N SER A 247 -10.37 13.98 -2.65
CA SER A 247 -10.83 15.14 -3.42
C SER A 247 -11.85 14.77 -4.49
N CYS A 248 -11.73 13.58 -5.09
CA CYS A 248 -12.71 13.06 -6.05
C CYS A 248 -14.06 12.78 -5.38
N ILE A 249 -14.06 12.10 -4.23
CA ILE A 249 -15.30 11.80 -3.49
C ILE A 249 -15.98 13.09 -3.04
N GLU A 250 -15.23 14.10 -2.58
CA GLU A 250 -15.78 15.43 -2.27
C GLU A 250 -16.49 16.06 -3.47
N ARG A 251 -15.89 15.97 -4.67
CA ARG A 251 -16.52 16.46 -5.91
C ARG A 251 -17.79 15.69 -6.24
N ILE A 252 -17.78 14.37 -6.10
CA ILE A 252 -18.95 13.51 -6.34
C ILE A 252 -20.09 13.88 -5.39
N VAL A 253 -19.81 14.00 -4.08
CA VAL A 253 -20.81 14.39 -3.08
C VAL A 253 -21.37 15.77 -3.36
N ALA A 254 -20.53 16.75 -3.72
CA ALA A 254 -20.98 18.09 -4.06
C ALA A 254 -21.89 18.11 -5.30
N LYS A 255 -21.49 17.38 -6.36
CA LYS A 255 -22.19 17.31 -7.65
C LYS A 255 -23.51 16.55 -7.53
N GLU A 256 -23.47 15.31 -7.08
CA GLU A 256 -24.62 14.39 -7.09
C GLU A 256 -25.54 14.60 -5.88
N GLY A 257 -24.99 15.05 -4.75
CA GLY A 257 -25.78 15.44 -3.58
C GLY A 257 -26.39 16.84 -3.67
N VAL A 258 -26.03 17.62 -4.70
CA VAL A 258 -26.47 19.01 -4.90
C VAL A 258 -26.22 19.86 -3.64
N VAL A 259 -25.03 19.72 -3.07
CA VAL A 259 -24.59 20.46 -1.88
C VAL A 259 -23.37 21.33 -2.19
N PRO A 260 -23.21 22.47 -1.50
CA PRO A 260 -21.99 23.26 -1.60
C PRO A 260 -20.75 22.43 -1.24
N LYS A 261 -19.60 22.75 -1.83
CA LYS A 261 -18.33 22.04 -1.60
C LYS A 261 -17.98 21.91 -0.11
N ASP A 262 -18.16 22.97 0.67
CA ASP A 262 -17.87 22.94 2.11
C ASP A 262 -18.77 21.95 2.87
N SER A 263 -20.01 21.76 2.42
CA SER A 263 -20.91 20.74 2.97
C SER A 263 -20.46 19.33 2.60
N ALA A 264 -19.93 19.13 1.39
CA ALA A 264 -19.36 17.83 1.00
C ALA A 264 -18.13 17.47 1.86
N VAL A 265 -17.23 18.41 2.12
CA VAL A 265 -16.07 18.21 3.01
C VAL A 265 -16.53 17.82 4.42
N ARG A 266 -17.52 18.54 4.98
CA ARG A 266 -18.10 18.21 6.30
C ARG A 266 -18.74 16.82 6.30
N TRP A 267 -19.41 16.44 5.22
CA TRP A 267 -20.06 15.14 5.08
C TRP A 267 -19.04 13.99 5.09
N LEU A 268 -17.92 14.11 4.36
CA LEU A 268 -16.85 13.10 4.39
C LEU A 268 -16.23 12.98 5.79
N ARG A 269 -15.98 14.10 6.47
CA ARG A 269 -15.47 14.08 7.86
C ARG A 269 -16.44 13.38 8.81
N ALA A 270 -17.75 13.52 8.59
CA ALA A 270 -18.76 12.81 9.36
C ALA A 270 -18.73 11.30 9.07
N LEU A 271 -18.54 10.87 7.81
CA LEU A 271 -18.33 9.46 7.48
C LEU A 271 -17.10 8.87 8.15
N GLU A 272 -15.97 9.60 8.13
CA GLU A 272 -14.73 9.17 8.77
C GLU A 272 -14.93 8.98 10.27
N LYS A 273 -15.56 9.96 10.94
CA LYS A 273 -15.90 9.87 12.37
C LYS A 273 -16.87 8.72 12.66
N ALA A 274 -17.75 8.38 11.72
CA ALA A 274 -18.67 7.25 11.82
C ALA A 274 -18.02 5.89 11.51
N GLY A 275 -16.71 5.86 11.21
CA GLY A 275 -16.02 4.62 10.86
C GLY A 275 -16.50 4.03 9.53
N LYS A 276 -16.83 4.88 8.55
CA LYS A 276 -17.26 4.50 7.20
C LYS A 276 -16.30 4.98 6.11
N TYR A 277 -15.18 5.57 6.48
CA TYR A 277 -14.13 5.99 5.56
C TYR A 277 -12.79 5.52 6.11
N HIS A 278 -12.14 4.60 5.38
CA HIS A 278 -10.93 3.91 5.83
C HIS A 278 -9.82 4.09 4.81
N VAL A 279 -8.63 4.44 5.30
CA VAL A 279 -7.43 4.59 4.48
C VAL A 279 -6.33 3.70 5.05
N GLU A 280 -5.91 2.72 4.27
CA GLU A 280 -4.76 1.85 4.55
C GLU A 280 -3.67 2.15 3.52
N ALA A 281 -2.85 3.16 3.79
CA ALA A 281 -1.83 3.62 2.85
C ALA A 281 -0.42 3.50 3.40
N TRP A 282 0.54 3.18 2.52
CA TRP A 282 1.95 2.97 2.87
C TRP A 282 2.92 3.58 1.85
N SER A 283 4.16 3.82 2.28
CA SER A 283 5.27 4.40 1.50
C SER A 283 6.53 3.54 1.51
#